data_AF-A0A1H3Z861-F1
#
_entry.id   AF-A0A1H3Z861-F1
#
_cell.length_a   1.000
_cell.length_b   1.000
_cell.length_c   1.000
_cell.angle_alpha   90.00
_cell.angle_beta   90.00
_cell.angle_gamma   90.00
#
_symmetry.space_group_name_H-M   'P 1'
#
loop_
_entity.id
_entity.type
_entity.pdbx_description
1 polymer ?
#
loop_
_entity_poly.entity_id
_entity_poly.type
_entity_poly.pdbx_seq_one_letter_code
_entity_poly.pdbx_strand_id
1 'polypeptide(L)'
;MALELNLTKNTNDAIQGTLGKYYARVEYKGTMGLRELANHMHHHNTAFSKGIITGVLNDMVDCIKELALLGYVVKIDDLGLFKVSVDANGLTLEQGAKVSAGRGAQRTEEELRENIAAQQFAVGAVKFIMQATGETTIEKMNRDASLAFTSKTKALVKSLTGSESTDGNDNGNGNDNPNLNPNDNGNGNDNVNPNPNPNDNQGGGDSGSIVDGVDEG
;
A
#
# COMPACT_ATOMS: atom_id res chain seq x y z
N MET A 1 -20.96 3.15 -10.87
CA MET A 1 -19.89 3.22 -11.89
C MET A 1 -18.95 2.06 -11.62
N ALA A 2 -18.48 1.32 -12.63
CA ALA A 2 -17.53 0.22 -12.43
C ALA A 2 -16.10 0.67 -12.77
N LEU A 3 -15.13 0.14 -12.05
CA LEU A 3 -13.71 0.22 -12.35
C LEU A 3 -13.40 -0.80 -13.45
N GLU A 4 -12.94 -0.31 -14.59
CA GLU A 4 -12.63 -1.16 -15.74
C GLU A 4 -11.25 -1.81 -15.59
N LEU A 5 -11.16 -3.08 -15.96
CA LEU A 5 -9.96 -3.89 -15.90
C LEU A 5 -9.52 -4.34 -17.29
N ASN A 6 -8.20 -4.39 -17.48
CA ASN A 6 -7.54 -5.03 -18.61
C ASN A 6 -6.68 -6.22 -18.15
N LEU A 7 -6.40 -7.16 -19.06
CA LEU A 7 -5.47 -8.26 -18.83
C LEU A 7 -4.16 -8.00 -19.58
N THR A 8 -3.04 -8.02 -18.85
CA THR A 8 -1.70 -7.92 -19.42
C THR A 8 -0.95 -9.25 -19.24
N LYS A 9 -0.35 -9.76 -20.33
CA LYS A 9 0.48 -10.98 -20.30
C LYS A 9 1.87 -10.64 -19.77
N ASN A 10 2.34 -11.39 -18.77
CA ASN A 10 3.72 -11.29 -18.33
C ASN A 10 4.67 -11.92 -19.36
N THR A 11 5.62 -11.15 -19.84
CA THR A 11 6.67 -11.56 -20.77
C THR A 11 8.04 -11.69 -20.11
N ASN A 12 8.14 -11.44 -18.81
CA ASN A 12 9.38 -11.55 -18.05
C ASN A 12 9.65 -13.01 -17.64
N ASP A 13 10.80 -13.53 -18.03
CA ASP A 13 11.30 -14.89 -17.75
C ASP A 13 12.22 -14.96 -16.51
N ALA A 14 12.60 -13.82 -15.92
CA ALA A 14 13.47 -13.75 -14.75
C ALA A 14 12.86 -14.41 -13.49
N ILE A 15 11.51 -14.47 -13.42
CA ILE A 15 10.80 -15.12 -12.31
C ILE A 15 10.17 -16.42 -12.84
N GLN A 16 10.74 -17.53 -12.42
CA GLN A 16 10.28 -18.87 -12.77
C GLN A 16 8.78 -19.06 -12.47
N GLY A 17 8.06 -19.66 -13.43
CA GLY A 17 6.64 -19.95 -13.28
C GLY A 17 5.68 -18.76 -13.44
N THR A 18 6.16 -17.58 -13.85
CA THR A 18 5.31 -16.40 -14.11
C THR A 18 5.21 -16.02 -15.58
N LEU A 19 6.15 -16.49 -16.41
CA LEU A 19 6.18 -16.22 -17.84
C LEU A 19 4.90 -16.75 -18.50
N GLY A 20 4.24 -15.88 -19.27
CA GLY A 20 3.03 -16.21 -20.01
C GLY A 20 1.71 -16.10 -19.24
N LYS A 21 1.74 -15.88 -17.92
CA LYS A 21 0.52 -15.65 -17.11
C LYS A 21 -0.08 -14.27 -17.41
N TYR A 22 -1.41 -14.17 -17.36
CA TYR A 22 -2.14 -12.92 -17.48
C TYR A 22 -2.49 -12.36 -16.11
N TYR A 23 -2.38 -11.05 -15.94
CA TYR A 23 -2.71 -10.37 -14.70
C TYR A 23 -3.65 -9.20 -14.97
N ALA A 24 -4.65 -9.04 -14.11
CA ALA A 24 -5.56 -7.90 -14.15
C ALA A 24 -4.82 -6.60 -13.77
N ARG A 25 -5.16 -5.53 -14.47
CA ARG A 25 -4.71 -4.16 -14.24
C ARG A 25 -5.90 -3.23 -14.40
N VAL A 26 -5.89 -2.12 -13.66
CA VAL A 26 -6.88 -1.07 -13.84
C VAL A 26 -6.67 -0.40 -15.19
N GLU A 27 -7.76 -0.20 -15.93
CA GLU A 27 -7.81 0.67 -17.09
C GLU A 27 -8.09 2.10 -16.62
N TYR A 28 -7.04 2.91 -16.47
CA TYR A 28 -7.19 4.29 -16.05
C TYR A 28 -7.78 5.14 -17.17
N LYS A 29 -8.84 5.89 -16.87
CA LYS A 29 -9.45 6.84 -17.83
C LYS A 29 -8.59 8.09 -18.08
N GLY A 30 -7.67 8.39 -17.16
CA GLY A 30 -6.80 9.56 -17.20
C GLY A 30 -6.42 10.02 -15.80
N THR A 31 -5.70 11.13 -15.74
CA THR A 31 -5.33 11.81 -14.49
C THR A 31 -6.02 13.17 -14.45
N MET A 32 -6.71 13.48 -13.34
CA MET A 32 -7.30 14.79 -13.12
C MET A 32 -6.43 15.63 -12.19
N GLY A 33 -6.10 16.85 -12.61
CA GLY A 33 -5.43 17.84 -11.77
C GLY A 33 -6.38 18.65 -10.90
N LEU A 34 -5.86 19.56 -10.08
CA LEU A 34 -6.66 20.36 -9.13
C LEU A 34 -7.76 21.18 -9.82
N ARG A 35 -7.52 21.70 -11.03
CA ARG A 35 -8.52 22.49 -11.77
C ARG A 35 -9.69 21.64 -12.27
N GLU A 36 -9.43 20.40 -12.65
CA GLU A 36 -10.44 19.45 -13.11
C GLU A 36 -11.22 18.89 -11.93
N LEU A 37 -10.53 18.58 -10.82
CA LEU A 37 -11.14 18.22 -9.55
C LEU A 37 -12.04 19.35 -9.03
N ALA A 38 -11.56 20.59 -9.00
CA ALA A 38 -12.36 21.74 -8.58
C ALA A 38 -13.58 21.97 -9.48
N ASN A 39 -13.44 21.72 -10.79
CA ASN A 39 -14.57 21.74 -11.70
C ASN A 39 -15.59 20.66 -11.34
N HIS A 40 -15.13 19.44 -11.10
CA HIS A 40 -15.99 18.33 -10.70
C HIS A 40 -16.73 18.65 -9.38
N MET A 41 -16.03 19.13 -8.36
CA MET A 41 -16.62 19.55 -7.08
C MET A 41 -17.68 20.65 -7.26
N HIS A 42 -17.40 21.67 -8.07
CA HIS A 42 -18.36 22.74 -8.35
C HIS A 42 -19.69 22.22 -8.93
N HIS A 43 -19.64 21.22 -9.81
CA HIS A 43 -20.84 20.59 -10.37
C HIS A 43 -21.55 19.66 -9.37
N HIS A 44 -20.87 19.24 -8.30
CA HIS A 44 -21.43 18.46 -7.19
C HIS A 44 -21.96 19.37 -6.07
N ASN A 45 -22.83 20.32 -6.43
CA ASN A 45 -23.65 21.13 -5.51
C ASN A 45 -22.90 21.90 -4.40
N THR A 46 -21.60 22.15 -4.55
CA THR A 46 -20.89 23.04 -3.61
C THR A 46 -21.33 24.48 -3.84
N ALA A 47 -21.62 25.24 -2.78
CA ALA A 47 -21.96 26.67 -2.88
C ALA A 47 -20.78 27.55 -3.37
N PHE A 48 -19.59 26.97 -3.51
CA PHE A 48 -18.38 27.68 -3.91
C PHE A 48 -18.16 27.64 -5.42
N SER A 49 -17.64 28.74 -5.95
CA SER A 49 -17.21 28.80 -7.35
C SER A 49 -15.99 27.90 -7.56
N LYS A 50 -15.82 27.41 -8.79
CA LYS A 50 -14.61 26.70 -9.21
C LYS A 50 -13.32 27.43 -8.83
N GLY A 51 -13.31 28.76 -8.91
CA GLY A 51 -12.15 29.60 -8.57
C GLY A 51 -11.79 29.50 -7.09
N ILE A 52 -12.78 29.63 -6.21
CA ILE A 52 -12.58 29.49 -4.76
C ILE A 52 -12.07 28.09 -4.42
N ILE A 53 -12.71 27.04 -4.95
CA ILE A 53 -12.30 25.65 -4.69
C ILE A 53 -10.86 25.41 -5.16
N THR A 54 -10.51 25.92 -6.34
CA THR A 54 -9.13 25.81 -6.86
C THR A 54 -8.14 26.50 -5.92
N GLY A 55 -8.46 27.68 -5.40
CA GLY A 55 -7.63 28.40 -4.43
C GLY A 55 -7.38 27.58 -3.17
N VAL A 56 -8.47 27.14 -2.51
CA VAL A 56 -8.39 26.34 -1.28
C VAL A 56 -7.60 25.04 -1.48
N LEU A 57 -7.78 24.36 -2.61
CA LEU A 57 -7.03 23.13 -2.90
C LEU A 57 -5.53 23.40 -3.13
N ASN A 58 -5.16 24.52 -3.73
CA ASN A 58 -3.74 24.90 -3.84
C ASN A 58 -3.14 25.18 -2.46
N ASP A 59 -3.83 25.97 -1.64
CA ASP A 59 -3.37 26.29 -0.28
C ASP A 59 -3.22 25.01 0.55
N MET A 60 -4.17 24.07 0.45
CA MET A 60 -4.08 22.77 1.10
C MET A 60 -2.83 22.00 0.67
N VAL A 61 -2.52 21.95 -0.63
CA VAL A 61 -1.34 21.24 -1.15
C VAL A 61 -0.04 21.86 -0.62
N ASP A 62 0.05 23.19 -0.59
CA ASP A 62 1.25 23.88 -0.12
C ASP A 62 1.43 23.73 1.39
N CYS A 63 0.37 23.89 2.19
CA CYS A 63 0.37 23.65 3.63
C CYS A 63 0.79 22.22 3.98
N ILE A 64 0.28 21.21 3.27
CA ILE A 64 0.65 19.80 3.52
C ILE A 64 2.14 19.57 3.25
N LYS A 65 2.69 20.13 2.16
CA LYS A 65 4.12 20.00 1.84
C LYS A 65 4.98 20.67 2.90
N GLU A 66 4.61 21.88 3.31
CA GLU A 66 5.34 22.63 4.33
C GLU A 66 5.37 21.87 5.66
N LEU A 67 4.20 21.48 6.17
CA LEU A 67 4.09 20.74 7.42
C LEU A 67 4.84 19.40 7.36
N ALA A 68 4.78 18.69 6.24
CA ALA A 68 5.51 17.43 6.07
C ALA A 68 7.03 17.62 6.07
N LEU A 69 7.54 18.71 5.48
CA LEU A 69 8.96 19.06 5.51
C LEU A 69 9.43 19.53 6.89
N LEU A 70 8.52 20.09 7.71
CA LEU A 70 8.75 20.36 9.12
C LEU A 70 8.72 19.10 10.01
N GLY A 71 8.46 17.92 9.43
CA GLY A 71 8.44 16.64 10.13
C GLY A 71 7.08 16.21 10.67
N TYR A 72 6.01 16.97 10.40
CA TYR A 72 4.65 16.55 10.76
C TYR A 72 4.11 15.48 9.80
N VAL A 73 3.33 14.55 10.33
CA VAL A 73 2.48 13.67 9.51
C VAL A 73 1.12 14.32 9.42
N VAL A 74 0.74 14.77 8.22
CA VAL A 74 -0.56 15.41 8.00
C VAL A 74 -1.59 14.35 7.62
N LYS A 75 -2.69 14.26 8.37
CA LYS A 75 -3.79 13.33 8.10
C LYS A 75 -4.93 14.07 7.42
N ILE A 76 -5.43 13.50 6.33
CA ILE A 76 -6.79 13.78 5.84
C ILE A 76 -7.62 12.54 6.18
N ASP A 77 -8.60 12.72 7.07
CA ASP A 77 -9.47 11.63 7.51
C ASP A 77 -10.13 10.94 6.31
N ASP A 78 -10.22 9.60 6.41
CA ASP A 78 -10.76 8.71 5.38
C ASP A 78 -10.09 8.77 4.00
N LEU A 79 -8.96 9.47 3.87
CA LEU A 79 -8.17 9.51 2.64
C LEU A 79 -6.77 8.96 2.85
N GLY A 80 -5.99 9.51 3.78
CA GLY A 80 -4.63 9.04 4.00
C GLY A 80 -3.75 9.96 4.84
N LEU A 81 -2.55 9.44 5.11
CA LEU A 81 -1.45 10.12 5.79
C LEU A 81 -0.44 10.62 4.76
N PHE A 82 -0.13 11.90 4.85
CA PHE A 82 0.87 12.58 4.06
C PHE A 82 2.11 12.78 4.93
N LYS A 83 3.23 12.15 4.56
CA LYS A 83 4.46 12.19 5.36
C LYS A 83 5.69 12.15 4.48
N VAL A 84 6.79 12.63 5.06
CA VAL A 84 8.13 12.45 4.50
C VAL A 84 8.71 11.12 4.97
N SER A 85 9.33 10.39 4.04
CA SER A 85 10.09 9.18 4.30
C SER A 85 11.54 9.38 3.88
N VAL A 86 12.47 8.83 4.65
CA VAL A 86 13.91 8.91 4.40
C VAL A 86 14.38 7.55 3.87
N ASP A 87 14.95 7.56 2.68
CA ASP A 87 15.68 6.42 2.13
C ASP A 87 17.14 6.54 2.59
N ALA A 88 17.54 5.69 3.52
CA ALA A 88 18.86 5.73 4.13
C ALA A 88 19.57 4.38 3.99
N ASN A 89 20.88 4.45 3.86
CA ASN A 89 21.75 3.28 3.92
C ASN A 89 21.91 2.78 5.35
N GLY A 90 22.03 1.45 5.51
CA GLY A 90 22.33 0.84 6.80
C GLY A 90 23.67 1.31 7.36
N LEU A 91 23.73 1.47 8.68
CA LEU A 91 24.93 1.88 9.41
C LEU A 91 25.27 0.80 10.45
N THR A 92 26.54 0.38 10.45
CA THR A 92 27.07 -0.53 11.50
C THR A 92 27.93 0.29 12.45
N LEU A 93 27.55 0.36 13.72
CA LEU A 93 28.23 1.09 14.78
C LEU A 93 29.02 0.14 15.68
N GLU A 94 30.01 -0.57 15.11
CA GLU A 94 30.97 -1.34 15.92
C GLU A 94 32.39 -0.89 15.63
N GLN A 95 33.23 -0.86 16.65
CA GLN A 95 34.62 -0.46 16.55
C GLN A 95 35.38 -1.52 15.72
N GLY A 96 35.68 -1.21 14.47
CA GLY A 96 36.31 -2.13 13.52
C GLY A 96 35.35 -2.94 12.64
N ALA A 97 34.04 -2.64 12.66
CA ALA A 97 33.11 -3.25 11.71
C ALA A 97 33.28 -2.70 10.30
N LYS A 98 33.19 -3.60 9.32
CA LYS A 98 33.05 -3.25 7.92
C LYS A 98 31.72 -2.54 7.71
N VAL A 99 31.78 -1.26 7.37
CA VAL A 99 30.58 -0.48 7.07
C VAL A 99 30.02 -0.97 5.74
N SER A 100 28.79 -1.48 5.74
CA SER A 100 28.07 -1.85 4.52
C SER A 100 27.07 -0.76 4.19
N ALA A 101 27.31 -0.02 3.11
CA ALA A 101 26.31 0.91 2.60
C ALA A 101 25.09 0.10 2.10
N GLY A 102 23.91 0.49 2.55
CA GLY A 102 22.64 -0.06 2.09
C GLY A 102 22.49 -0.07 0.55
N ARG A 103 21.61 -0.98 0.10
CA ARG A 103 21.23 -1.34 -1.28
C ARG A 103 22.25 -0.99 -2.39
N GLY A 104 23.35 -1.74 -2.39
CA GLY A 104 24.05 -2.11 -3.63
C GLY A 104 25.19 -1.20 -4.09
N ALA A 105 25.50 -0.11 -3.38
CA ALA A 105 26.69 0.68 -3.66
C ALA A 105 27.85 0.20 -2.77
N GLN A 106 28.93 -0.32 -3.37
CA GLN A 106 30.19 -0.49 -2.64
C GLN A 106 30.81 0.90 -2.45
N ARG A 107 30.98 1.33 -1.18
CA ARG A 107 31.78 2.50 -0.80
C ARG A 107 32.96 2.04 0.04
N THR A 108 34.07 2.76 -0.03
CA THR A 108 35.27 2.48 0.77
C THR A 108 35.05 2.83 2.25
N GLU A 109 35.84 2.26 3.16
CA GLU A 109 35.75 2.58 4.59
C GLU A 109 36.07 4.04 4.90
N GLU A 110 36.95 4.68 4.14
CA GLU A 110 37.32 6.09 4.30
C GLU A 110 36.16 7.01 3.95
N GLU A 111 35.50 6.78 2.81
CA GLU A 111 34.29 7.51 2.44
C GLU A 111 33.20 7.36 3.49
N LEU A 112 33.03 6.18 4.08
CA LEU A 112 32.01 5.94 5.10
C LEU A 112 32.33 6.65 6.42
N ARG A 113 33.61 6.71 6.82
CA ARG A 113 34.07 7.46 8.01
C ARG A 113 33.93 8.96 7.82
N GLU A 114 34.25 9.49 6.64
CA GLU A 114 34.05 10.90 6.29
C GLU A 114 32.55 11.26 6.32
N ASN A 115 31.69 10.42 5.75
CA ASN A 115 30.24 10.61 5.76
C ASN A 115 29.66 10.59 7.20
N ILE A 116 30.09 9.65 8.05
CA ILE A 116 29.66 9.60 9.47
C ILE A 116 30.14 10.85 10.23
N ALA A 117 31.41 11.24 10.07
CA ALA A 117 31.99 12.41 10.75
C ALA A 117 31.36 13.72 10.28
N ALA A 118 30.90 13.79 9.03
CA ALA A 118 30.19 14.92 8.47
C ALA A 118 28.69 14.94 8.84
N GLN A 119 28.20 14.03 9.71
CA GLN A 119 26.77 13.79 9.98
C GLN A 119 25.95 13.53 8.70
N GLN A 120 26.63 13.13 7.64
CA GLN A 120 26.04 12.62 6.41
C GLN A 120 25.70 11.16 6.67
N PHE A 121 24.66 10.91 7.48
CA PHE A 121 23.87 9.71 7.30
C PHE A 121 23.64 9.60 5.79
N ALA A 122 23.98 8.48 5.17
CA ALA A 122 23.81 8.34 3.73
C ALA A 122 22.32 8.20 3.40
N VAL A 123 21.59 9.29 3.61
CA VAL A 123 20.25 9.57 3.13
C VAL A 123 20.41 9.67 1.62
N GLY A 124 20.05 8.58 0.95
CA GLY A 124 20.06 8.52 -0.50
C GLY A 124 18.96 9.40 -1.10
N ALA A 125 17.81 9.50 -0.42
CA ALA A 125 16.72 10.36 -0.86
C ALA A 125 15.75 10.69 0.28
N VAL A 126 15.09 11.83 0.17
CA VAL A 126 13.89 12.17 0.92
C VAL A 126 12.70 12.05 -0.03
N LYS A 127 11.68 11.27 0.35
CA LYS A 127 10.51 10.97 -0.47
C LYS A 127 9.26 11.45 0.23
N PHE A 128 8.44 12.20 -0.48
CA PHE A 128 7.08 12.47 -0.03
C PHE A 128 6.20 11.26 -0.36
N ILE A 129 5.50 10.74 0.63
CA ILE A 129 4.63 9.56 0.48
C ILE A 129 3.23 9.85 1.01
N MET A 130 2.25 9.25 0.34
CA MET A 130 0.87 9.20 0.79
C MET A 130 0.53 7.74 1.09
N GLN A 131 0.03 7.49 2.29
CA GLN A 131 -0.39 6.17 2.74
C GLN A 131 -1.88 6.17 3.02
N ALA A 132 -2.64 5.32 2.32
CA ALA A 132 -4.06 5.14 2.57
C ALA A 132 -4.33 4.67 4.01
N THR A 133 -5.41 5.15 4.62
CA THR A 133 -5.82 4.79 5.99
C THR A 133 -7.35 4.78 6.10
N GLY A 134 -7.88 4.07 7.09
CA GLY A 134 -9.33 4.05 7.35
C GLY A 134 -10.11 3.41 6.20
N GLU A 135 -11.06 4.13 5.62
CA GLU A 135 -11.99 3.63 4.60
C GLU A 135 -11.36 3.39 3.23
N THR A 136 -10.19 3.97 2.98
CA THR A 136 -9.42 3.75 1.75
C THR A 136 -8.47 2.54 1.83
N THR A 137 -8.51 1.78 2.93
CA THR A 137 -7.77 0.50 3.02
C THR A 137 -8.41 -0.56 2.12
N ILE A 138 -7.61 -1.57 1.73
CA ILE A 138 -8.00 -2.62 0.76
C ILE A 138 -9.32 -3.29 1.14
N GLU A 139 -9.51 -3.62 2.42
CA GLU A 139 -10.71 -4.33 2.91
C GLU A 139 -12.00 -3.55 2.71
N LYS A 140 -11.95 -2.23 2.84
CA LYS A 140 -13.12 -1.35 2.71
C LYS A 140 -13.32 -0.93 1.25
N MET A 141 -12.26 -0.55 0.55
CA MET A 141 -12.28 -0.24 -0.89
C MET A 141 -12.81 -1.39 -1.74
N ASN A 142 -12.49 -2.64 -1.41
CA ASN A 142 -13.02 -3.78 -2.15
C ASN A 142 -14.55 -3.83 -2.09
N ARG A 143 -15.18 -3.48 -0.96
CA ARG A 143 -16.65 -3.50 -0.84
C ARG A 143 -17.34 -2.43 -1.68
N ASP A 144 -16.70 -1.27 -1.84
CA ASP A 144 -17.28 -0.13 -2.57
C ASP A 144 -16.99 -0.21 -4.08
N ALA A 145 -15.95 -0.94 -4.47
CA ALA A 145 -15.57 -1.10 -5.86
C ALA A 145 -16.46 -2.12 -6.59
N SER A 146 -17.12 -1.68 -7.65
CA SER A 146 -17.67 -2.56 -8.68
C SER A 146 -16.64 -2.74 -9.79
N LEU A 147 -16.35 -3.98 -10.20
CA LEU A 147 -15.36 -4.29 -11.23
C LEU A 147 -16.01 -4.72 -12.54
N ALA A 148 -15.41 -4.36 -13.66
CA ALA A 148 -15.86 -4.79 -14.98
C ALA A 148 -14.66 -5.00 -15.91
N PHE A 149 -14.79 -5.89 -16.89
CA PHE A 149 -13.75 -6.03 -17.92
C PHE A 149 -14.02 -5.12 -19.11
N THR A 150 -12.95 -4.51 -19.64
CA THR A 150 -13.02 -3.76 -20.90
C THR A 150 -13.48 -4.65 -22.06
N SER A 151 -14.09 -4.07 -23.09
CA SER A 151 -14.55 -4.83 -24.28
C SER A 151 -13.42 -5.62 -24.95
N LYS A 152 -12.21 -5.04 -25.01
CA LYS A 152 -11.01 -5.71 -25.53
C LYS A 152 -10.65 -6.94 -24.71
N THR A 153 -10.76 -6.84 -23.38
CA THR A 153 -10.46 -7.95 -22.48
C THR A 153 -11.51 -9.05 -22.57
N LYS A 154 -12.79 -8.69 -22.65
CA LYS A 154 -13.88 -9.65 -22.90
C LYS A 154 -13.66 -10.42 -24.20
N ALA A 155 -13.27 -9.73 -25.27
CA ALA A 155 -12.93 -10.36 -26.55
C ALA A 155 -11.70 -11.27 -26.46
N LEU A 156 -10.66 -10.84 -25.74
CA LEU A 156 -9.46 -11.64 -25.50
C LEU A 156 -9.79 -12.93 -24.75
N VAL A 157 -10.53 -12.84 -23.63
CA VAL A 157 -10.95 -14.02 -22.85
C VAL A 157 -11.74 -14.98 -23.73
N LYS A 158 -12.73 -14.47 -24.48
CA LYS A 158 -13.51 -15.27 -25.43
C LYS A 158 -12.65 -15.98 -26.46
N SER A 159 -11.62 -15.32 -26.99
CA SER A 159 -10.69 -15.93 -27.94
C SER A 159 -9.82 -17.04 -27.34
N LEU A 160 -9.48 -16.94 -26.05
CA LEU A 160 -8.60 -17.88 -25.36
C LEU A 160 -9.34 -19.06 -24.73
N THR A 161 -10.56 -18.85 -24.23
CA THR A 161 -11.31 -19.85 -23.46
C THR A 161 -12.56 -20.36 -24.18
N GLY A 162 -12.95 -19.74 -25.29
CA GLY A 162 -14.23 -20.01 -25.98
C GLY A 162 -15.47 -19.55 -25.20
N SER A 163 -15.30 -19.02 -23.99
CA SER A 163 -16.38 -18.59 -23.09
C SER A 163 -16.44 -17.08 -23.00
N GLU A 164 -17.65 -16.52 -22.91
CA GLU A 164 -17.79 -15.09 -22.66
C GLU A 164 -17.36 -14.77 -21.22
N SER A 165 -16.55 -13.74 -21.07
CA SER A 165 -16.25 -13.19 -19.76
C SER A 165 -17.48 -12.41 -19.27
N THR A 166 -18.06 -12.83 -18.16
CA THR A 166 -19.04 -12.02 -17.42
C THR A 166 -18.33 -10.91 -16.65
N ASP A 167 -19.01 -9.80 -16.38
CA ASP A 167 -18.49 -8.76 -15.49
C ASP A 167 -18.43 -9.34 -14.07
N GLY A 168 -17.24 -9.34 -13.48
CA GLY A 168 -17.01 -9.89 -12.15
C GLY A 168 -17.54 -8.96 -11.08
N ASN A 169 -18.69 -9.30 -10.51
CA ASN A 169 -19.04 -8.86 -9.16
C ASN A 169 -19.12 -10.09 -8.25
N ASP A 170 -17.99 -10.74 -8.06
CA ASP A 170 -17.83 -11.64 -6.93
C ASP A 170 -16.71 -11.08 -6.06
N ASN A 171 -17.07 -10.12 -5.20
CA ASN A 171 -16.32 -9.89 -3.97
C ASN A 171 -16.64 -11.03 -2.99
N GLY A 172 -16.38 -12.26 -3.44
CA GLY A 172 -16.41 -13.43 -2.60
C GLY A 172 -15.42 -13.18 -1.49
N ASN A 173 -15.92 -13.16 -0.26
CA ASN A 173 -15.12 -13.36 0.93
C ASN A 173 -14.54 -14.79 0.87
N GLY A 174 -13.56 -14.97 -0.01
CA GLY A 174 -12.92 -16.24 -0.31
C GLY A 174 -11.87 -16.51 0.75
N ASN A 175 -12.32 -17.04 1.88
CA ASN A 175 -11.45 -17.78 2.78
C ASN A 175 -11.19 -19.17 2.18
N ASP A 176 -10.68 -19.20 0.93
CA ASP A 176 -10.37 -20.43 0.20
C ASP A 176 -8.85 -20.59 0.21
N ASN A 177 -8.38 -21.21 1.29
CA ASN A 177 -7.04 -21.76 1.41
C ASN A 177 -6.83 -22.80 0.28
N PRO A 178 -5.86 -22.62 -0.64
CA PRO A 178 -5.63 -23.58 -1.70
C PRO A 178 -4.76 -24.71 -1.15
N ASN A 179 -5.34 -25.64 -0.38
CA ASN A 179 -4.66 -26.90 -0.11
C ASN A 179 -5.21 -27.99 -1.03
N LEU A 180 -4.59 -28.09 -2.22
CA LEU A 180 -4.64 -29.29 -3.02
C LEU A 180 -3.75 -30.34 -2.34
N ASN A 181 -4.35 -31.28 -1.61
CA ASN A 181 -3.71 -32.57 -1.37
C ASN A 181 -4.69 -33.70 -1.76
N PRO A 182 -4.42 -34.47 -2.83
CA PRO A 182 -5.25 -35.58 -3.24
C PRO A 182 -4.81 -36.84 -2.50
N ASN A 183 -5.41 -37.14 -1.35
CA ASN A 183 -5.60 -38.54 -0.96
C ASN A 183 -6.74 -38.69 0.05
N ASP A 184 -7.80 -39.30 -0.43
CA ASP A 184 -8.94 -39.78 0.33
C ASP A 184 -8.55 -41.06 1.10
N ASN A 185 -8.93 -41.14 2.37
CA ASN A 185 -9.55 -42.34 2.91
C ASN A 185 -10.07 -42.07 4.32
N GLY A 186 -11.39 -42.03 4.43
CA GLY A 186 -12.10 -41.88 5.69
C GLY A 186 -11.90 -43.04 6.67
N ASN A 187 -12.06 -42.73 7.94
CA ASN A 187 -12.91 -43.51 8.83
C ASN A 187 -13.29 -42.66 10.04
N GLY A 188 -14.60 -42.57 10.31
CA GLY A 188 -15.11 -41.86 11.46
C GLY A 188 -14.74 -42.55 12.78
N ASN A 189 -14.51 -41.75 13.81
CA ASN A 189 -14.91 -42.11 15.16
C ASN A 189 -15.01 -40.83 16.00
N ASP A 190 -16.25 -40.51 16.35
CA ASP A 190 -16.63 -39.54 17.35
C ASP A 190 -16.14 -40.05 18.70
N ASN A 191 -15.15 -39.38 19.31
CA ASN A 191 -14.92 -39.59 20.73
C ASN A 191 -14.59 -38.28 21.45
N VAL A 192 -15.62 -37.82 22.15
CA VAL A 192 -15.57 -36.79 23.16
C VAL A 192 -14.71 -37.29 24.31
N ASN A 193 -13.59 -36.63 24.61
CA ASN A 193 -13.02 -36.70 25.95
C ASN A 193 -12.46 -35.32 26.37
N PRO A 194 -12.98 -34.72 27.46
CA PRO A 194 -12.50 -33.48 28.00
C PRO A 194 -11.33 -33.74 28.96
N ASN A 195 -10.22 -33.04 28.81
CA ASN A 195 -9.40 -32.69 29.98
C ASN A 195 -8.59 -31.41 29.70
N PRO A 196 -8.55 -30.45 30.64
CA PRO A 196 -7.91 -29.16 30.47
C PRO A 196 -6.46 -29.23 30.94
N ASN A 197 -5.57 -28.51 30.26
CA ASN A 197 -4.33 -28.06 30.88
C ASN A 197 -4.11 -26.58 30.53
N PRO A 198 -3.99 -25.69 31.53
CA PRO A 198 -3.90 -24.25 31.32
C PRO A 198 -2.44 -23.84 31.18
N ASN A 199 -2.02 -23.38 30.00
CA ASN A 199 -0.90 -22.45 29.90
C ASN A 199 -0.74 -21.81 28.50
N ASP A 200 -1.80 -21.20 28.00
CA ASP A 200 -1.68 -20.19 26.94
C ASP A 200 -2.07 -18.84 27.53
N ASN A 201 -1.08 -18.13 28.10
CA ASN A 201 -1.25 -16.73 28.45
C ASN A 201 -1.29 -15.92 27.15
N GLN A 202 -2.50 -15.46 26.81
CA GLN A 202 -2.78 -14.50 25.77
C GLN A 202 -2.29 -13.10 26.13
N GLY A 203 -1.98 -12.34 25.08
CA GLY A 203 -2.10 -10.88 25.08
C GLY A 203 -0.81 -10.16 25.47
N GLY A 204 -0.43 -9.08 24.82
CA GLY A 204 -1.15 -8.18 23.93
C GLY A 204 -0.26 -6.95 23.74
N GLY A 205 -0.62 -6.13 22.75
CA GLY A 205 0.23 -5.08 22.20
C GLY A 205 0.83 -4.10 23.21
N ASP A 206 2.01 -3.60 22.88
CA ASP A 206 2.50 -2.34 23.42
C ASP A 206 2.46 -1.28 22.33
N SER A 207 1.51 -0.36 22.50
CA SER A 207 1.45 0.91 21.82
C SER A 207 2.11 1.87 22.81
N GLY A 208 3.40 2.15 22.62
CA GLY A 208 4.16 2.98 23.54
C GLY A 208 3.50 4.36 23.69
N SER A 209 2.86 4.58 24.84
CA SER A 209 2.31 5.86 25.26
C SER A 209 3.45 6.81 25.61
N ILE A 210 3.38 8.03 25.09
CA ILE A 210 4.16 9.18 25.58
C ILE A 210 3.70 9.47 27.01
N VAL A 211 4.59 9.32 27.98
CA VAL A 211 4.41 9.83 29.33
C VAL A 211 5.07 11.20 29.42
N ASP A 212 4.25 12.23 29.57
CA ASP A 212 4.67 13.56 30.02
C ASP A 212 5.18 13.46 31.47
N GLY A 213 6.46 13.78 31.66
CA GLY A 213 7.09 13.93 32.97
C GLY A 213 7.60 15.35 33.14
N VAL A 214 6.74 16.21 33.69
CA VAL A 214 7.12 17.50 34.26
C VAL A 214 7.73 17.21 35.64
N ASP A 215 8.99 17.57 35.86
CA ASP A 215 9.61 17.59 37.19
C ASP A 215 9.87 19.05 37.57
N GLU A 216 9.02 19.59 38.43
CA GLU A 216 9.31 20.77 39.25
C GLU A 216 9.54 20.29 40.69
N GLY A 217 10.75 20.53 41.20
CA GLY A 217 11.16 20.22 42.57
C GLY A 217 12.64 20.41 42.82
#